data_AF-A0A2W7E8Y6-F1
#
_entry.id   AF-A0A2W7E8Y6-F1
#
_cell.length_a   1.000
_cell.length_b   1.000
_cell.length_c   1.000
_cell.angle_alpha   90.00
_cell.angle_beta   90.00
_cell.angle_gamma   90.00
#
_symmetry.space_group_name_H-M   'P 1'
#
loop_
_entity.id
_entity.type
_entity.pdbx_description
1 polymer ?
#
loop_
_entity_poly.entity_id
_entity_poly.type
_entity_poly.pdbx_seq_one_letter_code
_entity_poly.pdbx_strand_id
1 'polypeptide(L)' 'MRAMARSPDNTANGNSQTRDSSRHKRADDAKSLVMTAIGELIDGGKAEWSRTTTGEIELHLLTGEVFLLGELSVTRLA' A
#
# COMPACT_ATOMS: atom_id res chain seq x y z
N MET A 1 17.53 -57.20 18.23
CA MET A 1 16.52 -56.42 17.48
C MET A 1 16.13 -55.19 18.28
N ARG A 2 16.51 -54.00 17.82
CA ARG A 2 15.99 -52.69 18.28
C ARG A 2 16.36 -51.65 17.23
N ALA A 3 15.47 -51.43 16.27
CA ALA A 3 15.55 -50.32 15.33
C ALA A 3 14.93 -49.11 16.02
N MET A 4 15.74 -48.11 16.38
CA MET A 4 15.23 -46.81 16.80
C MET A 4 14.94 -45.98 15.55
N ALA A 5 13.71 -45.45 15.53
CA ALA A 5 13.09 -44.74 14.43
C ALA A 5 13.82 -43.44 14.06
N ARG A 6 13.81 -43.13 12.76
CA ARG A 6 14.21 -41.84 12.22
C ARG A 6 13.33 -40.73 12.79
N SER A 7 13.95 -39.72 13.39
CA SER A 7 13.30 -38.43 13.66
C SER A 7 12.98 -37.72 12.34
N PRO A 8 11.80 -37.12 12.18
CA PRO A 8 11.48 -36.36 10.99
C PRO A 8 12.16 -35.00 11.01
N ASP A 9 12.62 -34.64 9.82
CA ASP A 9 13.02 -33.32 9.35
C ASP A 9 11.98 -32.24 9.74
N ASN A 10 12.38 -31.23 10.51
CA ASN A 10 11.65 -29.96 10.54
C ASN A 10 12.49 -28.84 11.17
N THR A 11 13.34 -28.18 10.37
CA THR A 11 13.63 -26.75 10.57
C THR A 11 13.91 -26.10 9.22
N ALA A 12 12.91 -26.12 8.35
CA ALA A 12 12.77 -25.12 7.29
C ALA A 12 11.89 -23.99 7.81
N ASN A 13 12.39 -23.17 8.75
CA ASN A 13 11.66 -21.98 9.18
C ASN A 13 12.60 -20.83 9.52
N GLY A 14 12.56 -19.77 8.70
CA GLY A 14 13.36 -18.57 8.91
C GLY A 14 13.26 -17.51 7.80
N ASN A 15 12.66 -17.81 6.64
CA ASN A 15 12.66 -16.89 5.49
C ASN A 15 11.29 -16.31 5.09
N SER A 16 10.21 -16.62 5.80
CA SER A 16 8.87 -16.06 5.52
C SER A 16 8.63 -14.74 6.27
N GLN A 17 9.07 -14.65 7.53
CA GLN A 17 8.80 -13.50 8.40
C GLN A 17 9.56 -12.23 7.99
N THR A 18 10.73 -12.36 7.35
CA THR A 18 11.53 -11.23 6.86
C THR A 18 11.03 -10.67 5.52
N ARG A 19 10.42 -11.52 4.68
CA ARG A 19 9.92 -11.11 3.36
C ARG A 19 8.62 -10.34 3.43
N ASP A 20 7.76 -10.68 4.39
CA ASP A 20 6.47 -10.02 4.56
C ASP A 20 6.64 -8.61 5.17
N SER A 21 7.39 -8.53 6.26
CA SER A 21 7.71 -7.28 6.96
C SER A 21 8.39 -6.23 6.05
N SER A 22 9.29 -6.68 5.17
CA SER A 22 10.01 -5.80 4.22
C SER A 22 9.18 -5.39 2.99
N ARG A 23 8.09 -6.11 2.69
CA ARG A 23 7.10 -5.72 1.67
C ARG A 23 6.11 -4.72 2.25
N HIS A 24 5.60 -4.98 3.45
CA HIS A 24 4.74 -4.05 4.18
C HIS A 24 5.42 -2.70 4.39
N LYS A 25 6.66 -2.70 4.92
CA LYS A 25 7.41 -1.46 5.10
C LYS A 25 7.60 -0.66 3.80
N ARG A 26 7.93 -1.34 2.69
CA ARG A 26 8.05 -0.67 1.38
C ARG A 26 6.71 -0.12 0.87
N ALA A 27 5.60 -0.80 1.14
CA ALA A 27 4.28 -0.32 0.76
C ALA A 27 3.87 0.91 1.59
N ASP A 28 4.17 0.93 2.89
CA ASP A 28 3.95 2.10 3.75
C ASP A 28 4.82 3.29 3.33
N ASP A 29 6.09 3.04 2.98
CA ASP A 29 6.98 4.08 2.46
C ASP A 29 6.46 4.64 1.12
N ALA A 30 5.99 3.77 0.22
CA ALA A 30 5.41 4.19 -1.06
C ALA A 30 4.10 4.98 -0.88
N LYS A 31 3.21 4.53 0.02
CA LYS A 31 1.97 5.25 0.35
C LYS A 31 2.28 6.63 0.93
N SER A 32 3.24 6.73 1.84
CA SER A 32 3.68 8.01 2.42
C SER A 32 4.17 8.98 1.34
N LEU A 33 4.98 8.51 0.39
CA LEU A 33 5.45 9.34 -0.73
C LEU A 33 4.30 9.82 -1.61
N VAL A 34 3.35 8.95 -1.96
CA VAL A 34 2.18 9.32 -2.76
C VAL A 34 1.35 10.39 -2.04
N MET A 35 1.07 10.20 -0.74
CA MET A 35 0.30 11.16 0.04
C MET A 35 1.04 12.50 0.19
N THR A 36 2.37 12.47 0.31
CA THR A 36 3.20 13.69 0.34
C THR A 36 3.09 14.46 -0.97
N ALA A 37 3.25 13.78 -2.12
CA ALA A 37 3.13 14.41 -3.43
C ALA A 37 1.72 14.99 -3.67
N ILE A 38 0.67 14.30 -3.22
CA ILE A 38 -0.70 14.82 -3.29
C ILE A 38 -0.86 16.08 -2.42
N GLY A 39 -0.29 16.08 -1.21
CA GLY A 39 -0.26 17.27 -0.35
C GLY A 39 0.40 18.47 -1.02
N GLU A 40 1.56 18.27 -1.65
CA GLU A 40 2.25 19.33 -2.41
C GLU A 40 1.43 19.87 -3.58
N LEU A 41 0.64 19.02 -4.25
CA LEU A 41 -0.27 19.45 -5.31
C LEU A 41 -1.40 20.33 -4.76
N ILE A 42 -1.95 19.97 -3.60
CA ILE A 42 -3.03 20.71 -2.94
C ILE A 42 -2.52 22.05 -2.41
N ASP A 43 -1.39 22.05 -1.70
CA ASP A 43 -0.77 23.26 -1.17
C ASP A 43 -0.36 24.22 -2.29
N GLY A 44 0.04 23.67 -3.44
CA GLY A 44 0.34 24.43 -4.65
C GLY A 44 -0.89 24.93 -5.42
N GLY A 45 -2.12 24.65 -4.96
CA GLY A 45 -3.37 25.02 -5.63
C GLY A 45 -3.59 24.31 -6.97
N LYS A 46 -2.91 23.20 -7.21
CA LYS A 46 -3.00 22.41 -8.46
C LYS A 46 -4.00 21.27 -8.35
N ALA A 47 -4.45 20.96 -7.14
CA ALA A 47 -5.45 19.95 -6.88
C ALA A 47 -6.32 20.36 -5.69
N GLU A 48 -7.54 19.88 -5.70
CA GLU A 48 -8.45 19.91 -4.55
C GLU A 48 -8.83 18.48 -4.21
N TRP A 49 -9.14 18.22 -2.94
CA TRP A 49 -9.66 16.91 -2.54
C TRP A 49 -10.98 17.04 -1.80
N SER A 50 -11.83 16.04 -1.95
CA SER A 50 -13.08 15.93 -1.20
C SER A 50 -13.29 14.49 -0.76
N ARG A 51 -14.06 14.32 0.31
CA ARG A 51 -14.43 12.99 0.77
C ARG A 51 -15.79 12.62 0.22
N THR A 52 -15.88 11.47 -0.44
CA THR A 52 -17.13 10.98 -1.01
C THR A 52 -18.07 10.45 0.09
N THR A 53 -19.33 10.23 -0.25
CA THR A 53 -20.31 9.59 0.63
C THR A 53 -19.93 8.16 1.02
N THR A 54 -19.12 7.47 0.19
CA THR A 54 -18.58 6.13 0.46
C THR A 54 -17.37 6.17 1.41
N GLY A 55 -16.86 7.37 1.71
CA GLY A 55 -15.72 7.58 2.61
C GLY A 55 -14.36 7.58 1.92
N GLU A 56 -14.34 7.41 0.60
CA GLU A 56 -13.15 7.49 -0.25
C GLU A 56 -12.76 8.96 -0.49
N ILE A 57 -11.53 9.18 -0.97
CA ILE A 57 -11.04 10.52 -1.28
C ILE A 57 -11.06 10.71 -2.79
N GLU A 58 -11.77 11.72 -3.26
CA GLU A 58 -11.67 12.20 -4.63
C GLU A 58 -10.68 13.34 -4.71
N LEU A 59 -9.71 13.22 -5.61
CA LEU A 59 -8.72 14.23 -5.95
C LEU A 59 -9.10 14.82 -7.31
N HIS A 60 -9.36 16.13 -7.35
CA HIS A 60 -9.71 16.90 -8.52
C HIS A 60 -8.51 17.75 -8.90
N LEU A 61 -7.84 17.42 -10.01
CA LEU A 61 -6.74 18.22 -10.52
C LEU A 61 -7.28 19.46 -11.24
N LEU A 62 -6.53 20.55 -11.19
CA LEU A 62 -6.85 21.78 -11.92
C LEU A 62 -6.83 21.58 -13.45
N THR A 63 -6.20 20.51 -13.93
CA THR A 63 -6.26 20.07 -15.33
C THR A 63 -7.64 19.53 -15.74
N GLY A 64 -8.55 19.32 -14.78
CA GLY A 64 -9.86 18.72 -14.97
C GLY A 64 -9.88 17.20 -14.78
N GLU A 65 -8.72 16.59 -14.51
CA GLU A 65 -8.63 15.15 -14.26
C GLU A 65 -9.07 14.82 -12.83
N VAL A 66 -9.90 13.79 -12.69
CA VAL A 66 -10.38 13.33 -11.38
C VAL A 66 -9.81 11.96 -11.07
N PHE A 67 -9.41 11.75 -9.82
CA PHE A 67 -8.90 10.48 -9.32
C PHE A 67 -9.60 10.10 -8.02
N LEU A 68 -9.89 8.81 -7.88
CA LEU A 68 -10.37 8.20 -6.65
C LEU A 68 -9.19 7.53 -5.94
N LEU A 69 -8.92 7.94 -4.70
CA LEU A 69 -7.90 7.36 -3.84
C LEU A 69 -8.58 6.33 -2.92
N GLY A 70 -8.49 5.07 -3.31
CA GLY A 70 -8.88 3.94 -2.47
C GLY A 70 -7.74 3.52 -1.53
N GLU A 71 -8.04 2.60 -0.62
CA GLU A 71 -7.05 2.10 0.35
C GLU A 71 -5.83 1.45 -0.31
N LEU A 72 -6.06 0.75 -1.42
CA LEU A 72 -5.06 -0.07 -2.11
C LEU A 72 -4.70 0.43 -3.50
N SER A 73 -5.48 1.34 -4.07
CA SER A 73 -5.33 1.76 -5.47
C SER A 73 -5.76 3.20 -5.70
N VAL A 74 -5.16 3.81 -6.71
CA VAL A 74 -5.58 5.10 -7.28
C VAL A 74 -6.22 4.82 -8.63
N THR A 75 -7.45 5.32 -8.83
CA THR A 75 -8.21 5.10 -10.07
C THR A 75 -8.55 6.43 -10.70
N ARG A 76 -8.20 6.61 -11.98
CA ARG A 76 -8.59 7.80 -12.75
C ARG A 76 -10.06 7.70 -13.17
N LEU A 77 -10.81 8.75 -12.91
CA LEU A 77 -12.21 8.92 -13.32
C LEU A 77 -12.23 9.88 -14.52
N ALA A 78 -12.43 9.30 -15.72
CA ALA A 78 -12.56 9.88 -17.07
C ALA A 78 -11.92 11.27 -17.32
#